data_AF-A0A3B0ZP93-F1
#
_entry.id   AF-A0A3B0ZP93-F1
#
_cell.length_a   1.000
_cell.length_b   1.000
_cell.length_c   1.000
_cell.angle_alpha   90.00
_cell.angle_beta   90.00
_cell.angle_gamma   90.00
#
_symmetry.space_group_name_H-M   'P 1'
#
loop_
_entity.id
_entity.type
_entity.pdbx_description
1 polymer ?
#
loop_
_entity_poly.entity_id
_entity_poly.type
_entity_poly.pdbx_seq_one_letter_code
_entity_poly.pdbx_strand_id
1 'polypeptide(L)'
;TDKGAVIAGEVQRAYDRVEESRHVLTLYRERLLPLAEENLAAAKVDYQGGNGDFLSLLTTEKNLMQTQLQVKQALADVHRHLAELERAVGGLAPLSVDDEPRRNTP
;
A
#
# COMPACT_ATOMS: atom_id res chain seq x y z
N THR A 1 -27.91 8.52 24.17
CA THR A 1 -27.08 7.31 24.31
C THR A 1 -26.67 6.71 22.96
N ASP A 2 -27.36 7.02 21.86
CA ASP A 2 -27.13 6.44 20.53
C ASP A 2 -25.88 6.99 19.78
N LYS A 3 -25.62 8.30 19.86
CA LYS A 3 -24.50 8.95 19.13
C LYS A 3 -23.10 8.44 19.50
N GLY A 4 -22.87 8.09 20.77
CA GLY A 4 -21.56 7.58 21.21
C GLY A 4 -21.26 6.18 20.67
N ALA A 5 -22.29 5.33 20.56
CA ALA A 5 -22.16 4.00 19.98
C ALA A 5 -21.87 4.07 18.47
N VAL A 6 -22.49 5.03 17.76
CA VAL A 6 -22.21 5.27 16.34
C VAL A 6 -20.76 5.67 16.10
N ILE A 7 -20.25 6.65 16.87
CA ILE A 7 -18.85 7.11 16.76
C ILE A 7 -17.87 5.97 17.09
N ALA A 8 -18.10 5.24 18.17
CA ALA A 8 -17.25 4.10 18.53
C ALA A 8 -17.22 3.03 17.43
N GLY A 9 -18.37 2.74 16.82
CA GLY A 9 -18.46 1.81 15.69
C GLY A 9 -17.76 2.31 14.42
N GLU A 10 -17.80 3.60 14.15
CA GLU A 10 -17.07 4.22 13.03
C GLU A 10 -15.56 4.14 13.21
N VAL A 11 -15.07 4.48 14.41
CA VAL A 11 -13.66 4.38 14.77
C VAL A 11 -13.17 2.94 14.68
N GLN A 12 -13.93 1.97 15.21
CA GLN A 12 -13.57 0.56 15.14
C GLN A 12 -13.42 0.08 13.69
N ARG A 13 -14.38 0.40 12.82
CA ARG A 13 -14.29 0.03 11.40
C ARG A 13 -13.09 0.67 10.69
N ALA A 14 -12.77 1.92 11.02
CA ALA A 14 -11.60 2.58 10.44
C ALA A 14 -10.29 1.93 10.92
N TYR A 15 -10.23 1.52 12.20
CA TYR A 15 -9.10 0.77 12.75
C TYR A 15 -8.93 -0.59 12.07
N ASP A 16 -10.00 -1.36 11.95
CA ASP A 16 -9.96 -2.69 11.31
C ASP A 16 -9.45 -2.60 9.86
N ARG A 17 -9.82 -1.55 9.11
CA ARG A 17 -9.33 -1.31 7.74
C ARG A 17 -7.83 -1.02 7.68
N VAL A 18 -7.28 -0.35 8.68
CA VAL A 18 -5.82 -0.11 8.78
C VAL A 18 -5.10 -1.41 9.03
N GLU A 19 -5.60 -2.24 9.95
CA GLU A 19 -4.99 -3.53 10.26
C GLU A 19 -5.05 -4.48 9.06
N GLU A 20 -6.18 -4.52 8.35
CA GLU A 20 -6.34 -5.31 7.13
C GLU A 20 -5.36 -4.86 6.03
N SER A 21 -5.25 -3.56 5.74
CA SER A 21 -4.32 -3.08 4.71
C SER A 21 -2.86 -3.28 5.10
N ARG A 22 -2.53 -3.20 6.40
CA ARG A 22 -1.19 -3.56 6.90
C ARG A 22 -0.90 -5.04 6.67
N HIS A 23 -1.86 -5.93 6.95
CA HIS A 23 -1.70 -7.35 6.70
C HIS A 23 -1.46 -7.65 5.22
N VAL A 24 -2.21 -7.00 4.32
CA VAL A 24 -2.01 -7.11 2.87
C VAL A 24 -0.60 -6.64 2.48
N LEU A 25 -0.15 -5.50 2.97
CA LEU A 25 1.20 -4.99 2.71
C LEU A 25 2.28 -5.97 3.16
N THR A 26 2.13 -6.55 4.36
CA THR A 26 3.03 -7.56 4.92
C THR A 26 3.06 -8.79 4.02
N LEU A 27 1.91 -9.32 3.59
CA LEU A 27 1.83 -10.47 2.69
C LEU A 27 2.60 -10.24 1.38
N TYR A 28 2.39 -9.07 0.77
CA TYR A 28 3.08 -8.72 -0.48
C TYR A 28 4.59 -8.56 -0.28
N ARG A 29 5.03 -7.87 0.78
CA ARG A 29 6.46 -7.60 1.02
C ARG A 29 7.24 -8.80 1.49
N GLU A 30 6.67 -9.60 2.38
CA GLU A 30 7.41 -10.66 3.08
C GLU A 30 7.25 -12.03 2.43
N ARG A 31 6.26 -12.21 1.54
CA ARG A 31 6.03 -13.49 0.86
C ARG A 31 6.05 -13.37 -0.65
N LEU A 32 5.18 -12.53 -1.21
CA LEU A 32 4.96 -12.53 -2.67
C LEU A 32 6.11 -11.90 -3.44
N LEU A 33 6.68 -10.80 -2.95
CA LEU A 33 7.82 -10.14 -3.59
C LEU A 33 9.07 -11.05 -3.61
N PRO A 34 9.52 -11.63 -2.47
CA PRO A 34 10.63 -12.59 -2.48
C PRO A 34 10.40 -13.77 -3.42
N LEU A 35 9.19 -14.34 -3.42
CA LEU A 35 8.85 -15.45 -4.32
C LEU A 35 8.93 -15.04 -5.80
N ALA A 36 8.50 -13.82 -6.15
CA ALA A 36 8.59 -13.33 -7.52
C ALA A 36 10.06 -13.08 -7.93
N GLU A 37 10.92 -12.65 -7.02
CA GLU A 37 12.36 -12.49 -7.24
C GLU A 37 13.05 -13.84 -7.45
N GLU A 38 12.73 -14.85 -6.62
CA GLU A 38 13.22 -16.22 -6.75
C GLU A 38 12.79 -16.85 -8.09
N ASN A 39 11.53 -16.67 -8.49
CA ASN A 39 11.03 -17.14 -9.77
C ASN A 39 11.80 -16.52 -10.94
N LEU A 40 12.10 -15.22 -10.88
CA LEU A 40 12.90 -14.56 -11.91
C LEU A 40 14.34 -15.08 -11.94
N ALA A 41 14.93 -15.35 -10.77
CA ALA A 41 16.26 -15.96 -10.70
C ALA A 41 16.30 -17.33 -11.36
N ALA A 42 15.31 -18.20 -11.11
CA ALA A 42 15.17 -19.50 -11.75
C ALA A 42 14.98 -19.38 -13.27
N ALA A 43 14.06 -18.52 -13.72
CA ALA A 43 13.81 -18.32 -15.15
C ALA A 43 15.05 -17.82 -15.91
N LYS A 44 15.89 -16.99 -15.27
CA LYS A 44 17.18 -16.56 -15.85
C LYS A 44 18.16 -17.71 -16.04
N VAL A 45 18.27 -18.60 -15.05
CA VAL A 45 19.13 -19.79 -15.13
C VAL A 45 18.65 -20.72 -16.24
N ASP A 46 17.35 -20.98 -16.33
CA ASP A 46 16.78 -21.86 -17.35
C ASP A 46 16.99 -21.33 -18.77
N TYR A 47 16.76 -20.03 -18.98
CA TYR A 47 17.00 -19.39 -20.27
C TYR A 47 18.48 -19.42 -20.67
N GLN A 48 19.40 -19.10 -19.74
CA GLN A 48 20.85 -19.13 -20.00
C GLN A 48 21.39 -20.54 -20.25
N GLY A 49 20.82 -21.55 -19.58
CA GLY A 49 21.18 -22.96 -19.78
C GLY A 49 20.56 -23.59 -21.03
N GLY A 50 19.68 -22.89 -21.75
CA GLY A 50 18.97 -23.40 -22.92
C GLY A 50 17.80 -24.33 -22.60
N ASN A 51 17.43 -24.46 -21.33
CA ASN A 51 16.30 -25.30 -20.87
C ASN A 51 14.96 -24.55 -20.90
N GLY A 52 14.97 -23.21 -20.93
CA GLY A 52 13.79 -22.36 -20.97
C GLY A 52 13.76 -21.42 -22.19
N ASP A 53 12.57 -21.03 -22.61
CA ASP A 53 12.39 -20.05 -23.68
C ASP A 53 12.39 -18.59 -23.18
N PHE A 54 12.67 -17.66 -24.10
CA PHE A 54 12.73 -16.22 -23.80
C PHE A 54 11.37 -15.64 -23.32
N LEU A 55 10.26 -16.19 -23.80
CA LEU A 55 8.92 -15.69 -23.46
C LEU A 55 8.56 -16.00 -22.01
N SER A 56 9.01 -17.14 -21.50
CA SER A 56 8.90 -17.53 -20.08
C SER A 56 9.69 -16.58 -19.17
N LEU A 57 10.92 -16.24 -19.55
CA LEU A 57 11.73 -15.23 -18.84
C LEU A 57 11.02 -13.87 -18.81
N LEU A 58 10.57 -13.38 -19.97
CA LEU A 58 9.87 -12.09 -20.07
C LEU A 58 8.58 -12.05 -19.24
N THR A 59 7.83 -13.16 -19.24
CA THR A 59 6.61 -13.29 -18.44
C THR A 59 6.91 -13.22 -16.95
N THR A 60 8.00 -13.86 -16.52
CA THR A 60 8.42 -13.84 -15.11
C THR A 60 8.91 -12.46 -14.68
N GLU A 61 9.63 -11.74 -15.54
CA GLU A 61 9.99 -10.33 -15.30
C GLU A 61 8.74 -9.45 -15.14
N LYS A 62 7.75 -9.60 -16.02
CA LYS A 62 6.47 -8.90 -15.91
C LYS A 62 5.75 -9.20 -14.60
N ASN A 63 5.75 -10.46 -14.15
CA ASN A 63 5.14 -10.85 -12.89
C ASN A 63 5.83 -10.20 -11.68
N LEU A 64 7.17 -10.09 -11.70
CA LEU A 64 7.91 -9.36 -10.67
C LEU A 64 7.51 -7.88 -10.64
N MET A 65 7.46 -7.22 -11.81
CA MET A 65 7.04 -5.81 -11.90
C MET A 65 5.61 -5.60 -11.39
N GLN A 66 4.69 -6.52 -11.72
CA GLN A 66 3.31 -6.48 -11.22
C GLN A 66 3.26 -6.64 -9.70
N THR A 67 4.07 -7.54 -9.14
CA THR A 67 4.16 -7.75 -7.67
C THR A 67 4.72 -6.51 -6.97
N GLN A 68 5.74 -5.88 -7.54
CA GLN A 68 6.30 -4.61 -7.04
C GLN A 68 5.25 -3.50 -7.07
N LEU A 69 4.45 -3.41 -8.13
CA LEU A 69 3.33 -2.45 -8.20
C LEU A 69 2.31 -2.70 -7.10
N GLN A 70 1.95 -3.96 -6.85
CA GLN A 70 1.01 -4.33 -5.79
C GLN A 70 1.54 -3.98 -4.38
N VAL A 71 2.84 -4.11 -4.13
CA VAL A 71 3.47 -3.62 -2.88
C VAL A 71 3.26 -2.11 -2.71
N LYS A 72 3.42 -1.32 -3.78
CA LYS A 72 3.23 0.13 -3.73
C LYS A 72 1.77 0.51 -3.53
N GLN A 73 0.85 -0.21 -4.18
CA GLN A 73 -0.60 -0.03 -3.99
C GLN A 73 -1.01 -0.35 -2.54
N ALA A 74 -0.58 -1.49 -2.00
CA ALA A 74 -0.86 -1.87 -0.61
C ALA A 74 -0.32 -0.83 0.38
N LEU A 75 0.87 -0.26 0.12
CA LEU A 75 1.40 0.82 0.95
C LEU A 75 0.53 2.09 0.88
N ALA A 76 0.09 2.47 -0.32
CA ALA A 76 -0.80 3.62 -0.49
C ALA A 76 -2.14 3.41 0.23
N ASP A 77 -2.66 2.17 0.23
CA ASP A 77 -3.90 1.82 0.92
C ASP A 77 -3.74 1.87 2.45
N VAL A 78 -2.60 1.45 3.00
CA VAL A 78 -2.27 1.66 4.42
C VAL A 78 -2.32 3.14 4.79
N HIS A 79 -1.69 4.00 3.99
CA HIS A 79 -1.71 5.44 4.25
C HIS A 79 -3.12 6.04 4.14
N ARG A 80 -3.91 5.59 3.15
CA ARG A 80 -5.29 6.05 2.98
C ARG A 80 -6.16 5.68 4.18
N HIS A 81 -6.13 4.42 4.60
CA HIS A 81 -6.92 3.96 5.75
C HIS A 81 -6.44 4.61 7.05
N LEU A 82 -5.14 4.89 7.19
CA LEU A 82 -4.64 5.61 8.36
C LEU A 82 -5.21 7.03 8.43
N ALA A 83 -5.24 7.76 7.31
CA ALA A 83 -5.85 9.08 7.25
C ALA A 83 -7.37 9.05 7.53
N GLU A 84 -8.07 8.00 7.09
CA GLU A 84 -9.48 7.78 7.43
C GLU A 84 -9.69 7.55 8.93
N LEU A 85 -8.83 6.76 9.57
CA LEU A 85 -8.85 6.56 11.03
C LEU A 85 -8.54 7.86 11.78
N GLU A 86 -7.51 8.60 11.38
CA GLU A 86 -7.15 9.89 11.95
C GLU A 86 -8.32 10.88 11.88
N ARG A 87 -9.05 10.91 10.76
CA ARG A 87 -10.27 11.71 10.63
C ARG A 87 -11.38 11.22 11.57
N ALA A 88 -11.58 9.91 11.70
CA ALA A 88 -12.62 9.34 12.56
C ALA A 88 -12.40 9.63 14.05
N VAL A 89 -11.14 9.69 14.50
CA VAL A 89 -10.79 10.06 15.88
C VAL A 89 -10.66 11.57 16.11
N GLY A 90 -10.88 12.38 15.07
CA GLY A 90 -10.79 13.85 15.11
C GLY A 90 -9.36 14.41 15.10
N GLY A 91 -8.37 13.61 14.70
CA GLY A 91 -6.95 13.99 14.64
C GLY A 91 -6.57 14.82 13.42
N LEU A 92 -7.33 14.73 12.32
CA LEU A 92 -7.13 15.60 11.16
C LEU A 92 -7.74 16.98 11.45
N ALA A 93 -6.95 17.90 12.02
CA ALA A 93 -7.31 19.32 11.98
C ALA A 93 -7.41 19.73 10.51
N PRO A 94 -8.38 20.58 10.12
CA PRO A 94 -8.34 21.19 8.80
C PRO A 94 -6.96 21.82 8.63
N LEU A 95 -6.28 21.57 7.52
CA LEU A 95 -5.27 22.51 7.06
C LEU A 95 -6.01 23.83 6.91
N SER A 96 -5.97 24.66 7.95
CA SER A 96 -6.51 26.01 7.91
C SER A 96 -5.75 26.70 6.80
N VAL A 97 -6.45 26.95 5.69
CA VAL A 97 -5.96 27.71 4.52
C VAL A 97 -5.83 29.20 4.88
N ASP A 98 -5.68 29.52 6.17
CA ASP A 98 -5.49 30.87 6.71
C ASP A 98 -4.00 31.25 6.80
N ASP A 99 -3.11 30.46 6.19
CA ASP A 99 -1.80 30.98 5.77
C ASP A 99 -2.03 31.88 4.54
N GLU A 100 -2.77 32.99 4.73
CA GLU A 100 -2.65 34.12 3.83
C GLU A 100 -1.16 34.52 3.85
N PRO A 101 -0.47 34.53 2.69
CA PRO A 101 0.87 35.06 2.64
C PRO A 101 0.75 36.51 3.08
N ARG A 102 1.35 36.86 4.23
CA ARG A 102 1.43 38.24 4.70
C ARG A 102 1.88 39.08 3.52
N ARG A 103 0.94 39.80 2.91
CA ARG A 103 1.27 40.83 1.91
C ARG A 103 2.11 41.83 2.66
N ASN A 104 3.41 41.82 2.40
CA ASN A 104 4.29 42.92 2.73
C ASN A 104 3.72 44.15 2.03
N THR A 105 3.01 44.98 2.79
CA THR A 105 2.70 46.35 2.40
C THR A 105 4.00 47.16 2.50
N PRO A 106 4.30 48.02 1.50
CA PRO A 106 5.62 48.64 1.31
C PRO A 106 6.07 49.57 2.44
#